data_AF-A0A2R7Y3P8-F1
#
_entry.id   AF-A0A2R7Y3P8-F1
#
_cell.length_a   1.000
_cell.length_b   1.000
_cell.length_c   1.000
_cell.angle_alpha   90.00
_cell.angle_beta   90.00
_cell.angle_gamma   90.00
#
_symmetry.space_group_name_H-M   'P 1'
#
loop_
_entity.id
_entity.type
_entity.pdbx_description
1 polymer ?
#
loop_
_entity_poly.entity_id
_entity_poly.type
_entity_poly.pdbx_seq_one_letter_code
_entity_poly.pdbx_strand_id
1 'polypeptide(L)'
;MKLLKSTKELMSFVYGNDIALVAITNDRDGCGKILLEVFQRLEEKSRGVVITGVAFIENADEKAVTILLYFKGQELMRQEKIFGNFKKDYEALKWSVSEVLSSKGVKLPF
;
A
#
# COMPACT_ATOMS: atom_id res chain seq x y z
N MET A 1 2.62 9.79 2.11
CA MET A 1 3.26 8.47 2.20
C MET A 1 4.27 8.44 3.35
N LYS A 2 4.20 7.42 4.22
CA LYS A 2 5.08 7.25 5.39
C LYS A 2 6.01 6.04 5.25
N LEU A 3 7.30 6.20 5.60
CA LEU A 3 8.21 5.06 5.77
C LEU A 3 8.09 4.52 7.19
N LEU A 4 7.90 3.21 7.32
CA LEU A 4 7.62 2.51 8.56
C LEU A 4 8.83 1.64 8.91
N LYS A 5 9.41 1.85 10.09
CA LYS A 5 10.69 1.22 10.48
C LYS A 5 10.52 -0.01 11.36
N SER A 6 9.30 -0.31 11.80
CA SER A 6 9.02 -1.43 12.69
C SER A 6 7.59 -1.91 12.55
N THR A 7 7.34 -3.15 12.98
CA THR A 7 5.98 -3.71 13.11
C THR A 7 5.11 -2.85 14.02
N LYS A 8 5.69 -2.24 15.07
CA LYS A 8 4.97 -1.32 15.96
C LYS A 8 4.49 -0.08 15.22
N GLU A 9 5.36 0.53 14.40
CA GLU A 9 4.97 1.68 13.56
C GLU A 9 3.92 1.32 12.53
N LEU A 10 4.01 0.13 11.93
CA LEU A 10 3.00 -0.38 11.00
C LEU A 10 1.64 -0.55 11.67
N MET A 11 1.59 -1.16 12.86
CA MET A 11 0.35 -1.28 13.61
C MET A 11 -0.22 0.10 13.99
N SER A 12 0.60 1.00 14.52
CA SER A 12 0.15 2.36 14.85
C SER A 12 -0.33 3.12 13.61
N PHE A 13 0.28 2.90 12.45
CA PHE A 13 -0.15 3.49 11.19
C PHE A 13 -1.50 2.95 10.74
N VAL A 14 -1.70 1.62 10.79
CA VAL A 14 -2.97 0.98 10.40
C VAL A 14 -4.12 1.39 11.32
N TYR A 15 -3.91 1.38 12.63
CA TYR A 15 -4.97 1.74 13.59
C TYR A 15 -5.19 3.25 13.72
N GLY A 16 -4.22 4.07 13.29
CA GLY A 16 -4.31 5.53 13.33
C GLY A 16 -4.97 6.16 12.11
N ASN A 17 -5.28 5.38 11.06
CA ASN A 17 -5.88 5.88 9.82
C ASN A 17 -7.12 5.05 9.46
N ASP A 18 -8.19 5.72 9.01
CA ASP A 18 -9.41 5.04 8.57
C ASP A 18 -9.17 4.14 7.35
N ILE A 19 -8.30 4.56 6.43
CA ILE A 19 -7.93 3.80 5.24
C ILE A 19 -6.41 3.85 5.09
N ALA A 20 -5.77 2.70 5.27
CA ALA A 20 -4.33 2.55 5.20
C ALA A 20 -3.94 1.53 4.13
N LEU A 21 -3.14 1.93 3.15
CA LEU A 21 -2.52 1.03 2.19
C LEU A 21 -1.05 0.88 2.56
N VAL A 22 -0.62 -0.32 2.94
CA VAL A 22 0.76 -0.58 3.36
C VAL A 22 1.43 -1.58 2.44
N ALA A 23 2.69 -1.32 2.09
CA ALA A 23 3.57 -2.29 1.47
C ALA A 23 4.57 -2.78 2.51
N ILE A 24 4.84 -4.08 2.48
CA ILE A 24 5.92 -4.72 3.21
C ILE A 24 6.88 -5.25 2.16
N THR A 25 8.14 -4.84 2.23
CA THR A 25 9.18 -5.22 1.26
C THR A 25 10.54 -5.30 1.95
N ASN A 26 11.51 -5.92 1.28
CA ASN A 26 12.91 -5.80 1.64
C ASN A 26 13.50 -4.50 1.03
N ASP A 27 14.47 -3.86 1.70
CA ASP A 27 15.14 -2.64 1.23
C ASP A 27 16.16 -2.91 0.10
N ARG A 28 16.55 -4.18 -0.07
CA ARG A 28 17.54 -4.62 -1.05
C ARG A 28 17.02 -4.72 -2.49
N ASP A 29 15.70 -4.65 -2.70
CA ASP A 29 15.11 -4.87 -4.02
C ASP A 29 14.77 -3.55 -4.73
N GLY A 30 15.14 -3.45 -6.01
CA GLY A 30 14.88 -2.26 -6.86
C GLY A 30 13.38 -1.95 -7.02
N CYS A 31 12.53 -2.92 -6.69
CA CYS A 31 11.07 -2.82 -6.55
C CYS A 31 10.61 -1.72 -5.59
N GLY A 32 11.39 -1.41 -4.55
CA GLY A 32 11.05 -0.40 -3.55
C GLY A 32 10.78 0.97 -4.18
N LYS A 33 11.60 1.41 -5.14
CA LYS A 33 11.43 2.72 -5.77
C LYS A 33 10.11 2.83 -6.55
N ILE A 34 9.77 1.79 -7.32
CA ILE A 34 8.53 1.76 -8.10
C ILE A 34 7.31 1.77 -7.18
N LEU A 35 7.35 1.00 -6.09
CA LEU A 35 6.28 0.99 -5.09
C LEU A 35 6.08 2.37 -4.46
N LEU A 36 7.16 3.05 -4.08
CA LEU A 36 7.09 4.39 -3.50
C LEU A 36 6.41 5.37 -4.47
N GLU A 37 6.80 5.34 -5.75
CA GLU A 37 6.20 6.19 -6.79
C GLU A 37 4.70 5.86 -7.00
N VAL A 38 4.34 4.57 -7.04
CA VAL A 38 2.95 4.12 -7.20
C VAL A 38 2.09 4.53 -6.00
N PHE A 39 2.58 4.33 -4.78
CA PHE A 39 1.88 4.66 -3.54
C PHE A 39 1.69 6.16 -3.41
N GLN A 40 2.74 6.95 -3.68
CA GLN A 40 2.65 8.40 -3.69
C GLN A 40 1.60 8.87 -4.70
N ARG A 41 1.62 8.34 -5.93
CA ARG A 41 0.63 8.70 -6.95
C ARG A 41 -0.80 8.35 -6.52
N LEU A 42 -0.99 7.19 -5.89
CA LEU A 42 -2.30 6.72 -5.44
C LEU A 42 -2.84 7.61 -4.31
N GLU A 43 -2.00 7.95 -3.32
CA GLU A 43 -2.36 8.87 -2.25
C GLU A 43 -2.77 10.24 -2.79
N GLU A 44 -1.95 10.82 -3.69
CA GLU A 44 -2.24 12.10 -4.36
C GLU A 44 -3.56 12.06 -5.13
N LYS A 45 -3.78 11.03 -5.94
CA LYS A 45 -4.99 10.89 -6.75
C LYS A 45 -6.21 10.61 -5.88
N SER A 46 -6.05 9.94 -4.74
CA SER A 46 -7.12 9.72 -3.76
C SER A 46 -7.49 10.99 -3.00
N ARG A 47 -6.74 12.09 -3.18
CA ARG A 47 -6.86 13.34 -2.40
C ARG A 47 -6.69 13.11 -0.90
N GLY A 48 -5.81 12.18 -0.52
CA GLY A 48 -5.54 11.83 0.87
C GLY A 48 -6.63 10.97 1.54
N VAL A 49 -7.59 10.43 0.77
CA VAL A 49 -8.55 9.46 1.32
C VAL A 49 -7.87 8.14 1.68
N VAL A 50 -6.90 7.70 0.87
CA VAL A 50 -6.08 6.52 1.13
C VAL A 50 -4.70 6.99 1.59
N ILE A 51 -4.34 6.73 2.84
CA ILE A 51 -3.01 7.06 3.37
C ILE A 51 -2.08 5.87 3.14
N THR A 52 -0.89 6.12 2.60
CA THR A 52 0.02 5.06 2.16
C THR A 52 1.26 4.96 3.04
N GLY A 53 1.73 3.73 3.26
CA GLY A 53 2.92 3.44 4.06
C GLY A 53 3.77 2.32 3.47
N VAL A 54 5.09 2.37 3.67
CA VAL A 54 6.01 1.30 3.24
C VAL A 54 6.87 0.88 4.41
N ALA A 55 6.83 -0.41 4.76
CA ALA A 55 7.65 -1.04 5.78
C ALA A 55 8.77 -1.86 5.13
N PHE A 56 10.02 -1.55 5.49
CA PHE A 56 11.18 -2.32 5.09
C PHE A 56 11.51 -3.34 6.19
N ILE A 57 11.45 -4.63 5.87
CA ILE A 57 11.75 -5.72 6.81
C ILE A 57 12.97 -6.49 6.31
N GLU A 58 14.08 -6.39 7.03
CA GLU A 58 15.40 -6.93 6.66
C GLU A 58 15.43 -8.46 6.49
N ASN A 59 14.40 -9.18 6.96
CA ASN A 59 14.26 -10.64 6.87
C ASN A 59 13.08 -11.10 5.98
N ALA A 60 12.46 -10.19 5.22
CA ALA A 60 11.51 -10.61 4.19
C ALA A 60 12.28 -11.24 3.02
N ASP A 61 11.72 -12.30 2.43
CA ASP A 61 12.25 -12.93 1.23
C ASP A 61 12.58 -11.84 0.19
N GLU A 62 13.76 -11.90 -0.44
CA GLU A 62 14.37 -10.78 -1.18
C GLU A 62 13.49 -10.24 -2.31
N LYS A 63 12.51 -11.02 -2.76
CA LYS A 63 11.55 -10.65 -3.83
C LYS A 63 10.10 -10.58 -3.35
N ALA A 64 9.87 -10.71 -2.05
CA ALA A 64 8.53 -10.68 -1.47
C ALA A 64 8.11 -9.24 -1.20
N VAL A 65 7.26 -8.74 -2.09
CA VAL A 65 6.42 -7.57 -1.82
C VAL A 65 5.04 -8.06 -1.40
N THR A 66 4.54 -7.56 -0.28
CA THR A 66 3.15 -7.75 0.14
C THR A 66 2.49 -6.39 0.29
N ILE A 67 1.38 -6.18 -0.40
CA ILE A 67 0.58 -4.96 -0.32
C ILE A 67 -0.74 -5.30 0.38
N LEU A 68 -1.09 -4.51 1.39
CA LEU A 68 -2.24 -4.74 2.25
C LEU A 68 -3.07 -3.46 2.33
N LEU A 69 -4.39 -3.59 2.14
CA LEU A 69 -5.34 -2.51 2.37
C LEU A 69 -6.10 -2.76 3.66
N TYR A 70 -6.12 -1.76 4.52
CA TYR A 70 -6.88 -1.75 5.76
C TYR A 70 -7.98 -0.69 5.71
N PHE A 71 -9.13 -1.04 6.27
CA PHE A 71 -10.23 -0.12 6.54
C PHE A 71 -10.62 -0.23 8.01
N LYS A 72 -10.44 0.84 8.78
CA LYS A 72 -10.67 0.90 10.23
C LYS A 72 -9.96 -0.25 10.98
N GLY A 73 -8.72 -0.51 10.59
CA GLY A 73 -7.90 -1.59 11.16
C GLY A 73 -8.22 -3.01 10.68
N GLN A 74 -9.24 -3.22 9.85
CA GLN A 74 -9.55 -4.51 9.25
C GLN A 74 -8.86 -4.67 7.90
N GLU A 75 -8.13 -5.78 7.70
CA GLU A 75 -7.57 -6.14 6.39
C GLU A 75 -8.69 -6.46 5.40
N LEU A 76 -8.69 -5.79 4.25
CA LEU A 76 -9.68 -5.99 3.18
C LEU A 76 -9.08 -6.55 1.89
N MET A 77 -7.78 -6.31 1.67
CA MET A 77 -7.08 -6.73 0.46
C MET A 77 -5.67 -7.14 0.84
N ARG A 78 -5.21 -8.23 0.21
CA ARG A 78 -3.82 -8.68 0.24
C ARG A 78 -3.40 -9.02 -1.19
N GLN A 79 -2.36 -8.36 -1.66
CA GLN A 79 -1.72 -8.65 -2.93
C GLN A 79 -0.26 -9.03 -2.67
N GLU A 80 0.14 -10.16 -3.25
CA GLU A 80 1.52 -10.61 -3.25
C GLU A 80 2.15 -10.31 -4.61
N LYS A 81 3.41 -9.90 -4.59
CA LYS A 81 4.21 -9.54 -5.77
C LYS A 81 3.71 -8.30 -6.52
N ILE A 82 4.62 -7.75 -7.31
CA ILE A 82 4.38 -6.65 -8.24
C ILE A 82 4.98 -6.99 -9.60
N PHE A 83 4.54 -6.29 -10.64
CA PHE A 83 5.09 -6.42 -11.98
C PHE A 83 6.45 -5.73 -12.14
N GLY A 84 6.81 -4.82 -11.23
CA GLY A 84 8.03 -4.02 -11.35
C GLY A 84 7.91 -2.99 -12.48
N ASN A 85 6.70 -2.53 -12.78
CA ASN A 85 6.41 -1.53 -13.79
C ASN A 85 5.36 -0.56 -13.27
N PHE A 86 5.76 0.70 -13.09
CA PHE A 86 4.90 1.75 -12.55
C PHE A 86 3.48 1.75 -13.14
N LYS A 87 3.35 1.74 -14.48
CA LYS A 87 2.04 1.84 -15.12
C LYS A 87 1.16 0.63 -14.80
N LYS A 88 1.71 -0.58 -14.91
CA LYS A 88 0.97 -1.82 -14.62
C LYS A 88 0.61 -1.92 -13.14
N ASP A 89 1.57 -1.65 -12.26
CA ASP A 89 1.39 -1.72 -10.81
C ASP A 89 0.39 -0.67 -10.32
N TYR A 90 0.47 0.56 -10.84
CA TYR A 90 -0.47 1.63 -10.51
C TYR A 90 -1.90 1.30 -10.96
N GLU A 91 -2.11 0.90 -12.21
CA GLU A 91 -3.46 0.60 -12.70
C GLU A 91 -4.06 -0.61 -11.97
N ALA A 92 -3.27 -1.65 -11.71
CA ALA A 92 -3.71 -2.81 -10.93
C ALA A 92 -4.15 -2.40 -9.52
N LEU A 93 -3.30 -1.68 -8.78
CA LEU A 93 -3.61 -1.23 -7.42
C LEU A 93 -4.79 -0.25 -7.38
N LYS A 94 -4.84 0.68 -8.34
CA LYS A 94 -5.94 1.63 -8.48
C LYS A 94 -7.28 0.89 -8.60
N TRP A 95 -7.34 -0.11 -9.48
CA TRP A 95 -8.54 -0.93 -9.68
C TRP A 95 -8.91 -1.69 -8.42
N SER A 96 -7.98 -2.47 -7.84
CA SER A 96 -8.26 -3.29 -6.67
C SER A 96 -8.68 -2.46 -5.46
N VAL A 97 -8.00 -1.34 -5.18
CA VAL A 97 -8.36 -0.44 -4.07
C VAL A 97 -9.72 0.20 -4.30
N SER A 98 -10.03 0.64 -5.53
CA SER A 98 -11.33 1.24 -5.85
C SER A 98 -12.48 0.26 -5.70
N GLU A 99 -12.32 -0.97 -6.21
CA GLU A 99 -13.32 -2.04 -6.12
C GLU A 99 -13.60 -2.41 -4.66
N VAL A 100 -12.54 -2.69 -3.89
CA VAL A 100 -12.66 -3.09 -2.49
C VAL A 100 -13.29 -1.99 -1.64
N LEU A 101 -12.86 -0.74 -1.79
CA LEU A 101 -13.42 0.38 -1.02
C LEU A 101 -14.84 0.74 -1.44
N SER A 102 -15.18 0.60 -2.73
CA SER A 102 -16.55 0.78 -3.21
C SER A 102 -17.51 -0.23 -2.56
N SER A 103 -17.07 -1.47 -2.34
CA SER A 103 -17.84 -2.48 -1.60
C SER A 103 -18.12 -2.09 -0.13
N LYS A 104 -17.34 -1.16 0.42
CA LYS A 104 -17.52 -0.57 1.76
C LYS A 104 -18.20 0.80 1.74
N GLY A 105 -18.70 1.24 0.58
CA GLY A 105 -19.39 2.52 0.41
C GLY A 105 -18.46 3.73 0.29
N VAL A 106 -17.15 3.52 0.12
CA VAL A 106 -16.17 4.59 -0.06
C VAL A 106 -15.88 4.76 -1.55
N LYS A 107 -16.15 5.96 -2.09
CA LYS A 107 -15.84 6.31 -3.48
C LYS A 107 -14.55 7.11 -3.56
N LEU A 108 -13.62 6.67 -4.41
CA LEU A 108 -12.34 7.34 -4.61
C LEU A 108 -12.43 8.30 -5.81
N PRO A 109 -11.76 9.46 -5.77
CA PRO A 109 -11.86 10.50 -6.79
C PRO A 109 -10.96 10.27 -8.03
N PHE A 110 -10.62 9.02 -8.37
CA PHE A 110 -9.72 8.66 -9.47
C PHE A 110 -10.26 7.57 -10.40
#